data_AF-A0ABD3PFL2-F1
#
_entry.id   AF-A0ABD3PFL2-F1
#
_cell.length_a   1.000
_cell.length_b   1.000
_cell.length_c   1.000
_cell.angle_alpha   90.00
_cell.angle_beta   90.00
_cell.angle_gamma   90.00
#
_symmetry.space_group_name_H-M   'P 1'
#
loop_
_entity.id
_entity.type
_entity.pdbx_description
1 polymer ?
#
loop_
_entity_poly.entity_id
_entity_poly.type
_entity_poly.pdbx_seq_one_letter_code
_entity_poly.pdbx_strand_id
1 'polypeptide(L)'
;MKILPLLKVLVSTMPLASLRPCSSYSIITPRVHSRRKALESLASSATTVAITLTCSARIAHAKEAPATQSDVTILQEATEALSSLLGNWERATIDCTYADVPRELLEAKNKEKLLEKASEFALFDKSTSVVSCKRTNRIVRDYIGATGKGPLVGAEKRLLKKNVVEKVDPDSVDEYFSAVESFSQALSRATSLSYTAGVSDFDSVNNFAKGDNTSLSGDGSNLEQARKAIEEANSFLKRAISLFRA
;
A
#
# COMPACT_ATOMS: atom_id res chain seq x y z
N MET A 1 32.24 -15.28 -44.43
CA MET A 1 31.23 -16.24 -43.94
C MET A 1 31.11 -16.09 -42.43
N LYS A 2 30.03 -15.47 -41.95
CA LYS A 2 29.68 -15.38 -40.53
C LYS A 2 28.22 -15.82 -40.38
N ILE A 3 28.02 -16.92 -39.68
CA ILE A 3 26.73 -17.53 -39.37
C ILE A 3 26.24 -16.91 -38.06
N LEU A 4 25.13 -16.17 -38.10
CA LEU A 4 24.42 -15.67 -36.92
C LEU A 4 23.23 -16.61 -36.65
N PRO A 5 23.01 -17.08 -35.41
CA PRO A 5 21.89 -17.94 -35.10
C PRO A 5 20.60 -17.14 -34.86
N LEU A 6 19.52 -17.71 -35.39
CA LEU A 6 18.12 -17.34 -35.22
C LEU A 6 17.71 -17.15 -33.75
N LEU A 7 17.22 -15.95 -33.43
CA LEU A 7 16.42 -15.71 -32.22
C LEU A 7 14.98 -16.18 -32.48
N LYS A 8 14.57 -17.28 -31.85
CA LYS A 8 13.16 -17.70 -31.81
C LYS A 8 12.38 -16.82 -30.84
N VAL A 9 11.41 -16.09 -31.38
CA VAL A 9 10.39 -15.36 -30.60
C VAL A 9 9.39 -16.36 -30.05
N LEU A 10 9.39 -16.54 -28.72
CA LEU A 10 8.33 -17.27 -28.01
C LEU A 10 7.16 -16.31 -27.77
N VAL A 11 6.11 -16.45 -28.57
CA VAL A 11 4.82 -15.82 -28.36
C VAL A 11 4.13 -16.54 -27.20
N SER A 12 4.06 -15.89 -26.04
CA SER A 12 3.31 -16.37 -24.89
C SER A 12 1.85 -15.97 -25.04
N THR A 13 1.01 -16.92 -25.46
CA THR A 13 -0.46 -16.79 -25.46
C THR A 13 -0.97 -16.88 -24.03
N MET A 14 -1.48 -15.76 -23.50
CA MET A 14 -2.24 -15.75 -22.24
C MET A 14 -3.71 -16.14 -22.49
N PRO A 15 -4.33 -16.96 -21.61
CA PRO A 15 -5.74 -17.32 -21.74
C PRO A 15 -6.66 -16.17 -21.27
N LEU A 16 -7.68 -15.88 -22.08
CA LEU A 16 -8.80 -15.01 -21.72
C LEU A 16 -9.51 -15.56 -20.47
N ALA A 17 -9.47 -14.80 -19.37
CA ALA A 17 -10.34 -15.04 -18.23
C ALA A 17 -11.75 -14.51 -18.52
N SER A 18 -12.72 -15.43 -18.51
CA SER A 18 -14.16 -15.21 -18.61
C SER A 18 -14.67 -14.27 -17.52
N LEU A 19 -15.24 -13.13 -17.90
CA LEU A 19 -15.99 -12.24 -17.02
C LEU A 19 -17.28 -12.94 -16.54
N ARG A 20 -17.43 -13.10 -15.21
CA ARG A 20 -18.71 -13.42 -14.59
C ARG A 20 -19.47 -12.12 -14.32
N PRO A 21 -20.77 -12.00 -14.67
CA PRO A 21 -21.58 -10.85 -14.31
C PRO A 21 -21.87 -10.87 -12.80
N CYS A 22 -21.51 -9.80 -12.11
CA CYS A 22 -21.95 -9.56 -10.73
C CYS A 22 -23.45 -9.24 -10.73
N SER A 23 -24.17 -10.10 -10.03
CA SER A 23 -25.61 -10.05 -9.77
C SER A 23 -26.02 -8.78 -9.04
N SER A 24 -27.13 -8.21 -9.49
CA SER A 24 -27.90 -7.12 -8.89
C SER A 24 -28.21 -7.40 -7.42
N TYR A 25 -27.90 -6.45 -6.53
CA TYR A 25 -28.36 -6.48 -5.15
C TYR A 25 -29.83 -6.03 -5.09
N SER A 26 -30.72 -6.96 -4.76
CA SER A 26 -32.09 -6.68 -4.34
C SER A 26 -32.13 -6.38 -2.84
N ILE A 27 -32.78 -5.27 -2.48
CA ILE A 27 -33.10 -4.88 -1.11
C ILE A 27 -34.12 -5.88 -0.56
N ILE A 28 -33.78 -6.61 0.51
CA ILE A 28 -34.73 -7.47 1.23
C ILE A 28 -34.68 -7.17 2.74
N THR A 29 -35.85 -6.85 3.26
CA THR A 29 -36.25 -6.56 4.64
C THR A 29 -35.94 -7.68 5.65
N PRO A 30 -35.84 -7.38 6.95
CA PRO A 30 -35.52 -8.36 7.98
C PRO A 30 -36.66 -9.36 8.22
N ARG A 31 -36.41 -10.65 7.96
CA ARG A 31 -37.25 -11.77 8.40
C ARG A 31 -36.54 -12.49 9.55
N VAL A 32 -37.10 -12.35 10.74
CA VAL A 32 -36.78 -13.10 11.96
C VAL A 32 -37.15 -14.57 11.73
N HIS A 33 -36.21 -15.51 11.63
CA HIS A 33 -36.50 -16.96 11.71
C HIS A 33 -35.46 -17.71 12.56
N SER A 34 -36.00 -18.72 13.24
CA SER A 34 -35.55 -19.43 14.43
C SER A 34 -34.36 -20.38 14.23
N ARG A 35 -33.63 -20.59 15.34
CA ARG A 35 -32.63 -21.65 15.57
C ARG A 35 -33.24 -23.05 15.39
N ARG A 36 -32.56 -23.91 14.62
CA ARG A 36 -32.30 -25.36 14.87
C ARG A 36 -32.18 -26.12 13.54
N LYS A 37 -31.19 -27.02 13.50
CA LYS A 37 -30.95 -28.11 12.53
C LYS A 37 -30.07 -27.78 11.32
N ALA A 38 -28.77 -28.06 11.49
CA ALA A 38 -27.92 -28.66 10.45
C ALA A 38 -26.64 -29.22 11.13
N LEU A 39 -26.86 -30.15 12.05
CA LEU A 39 -25.88 -31.18 12.40
C LEU A 39 -26.23 -32.39 11.54
N GLU A 40 -25.20 -33.12 11.14
CA GLU A 40 -25.16 -34.42 10.45
C GLU A 40 -24.79 -34.41 8.96
N SER A 41 -23.97 -35.41 8.61
CA SER A 41 -23.51 -35.83 7.26
C SER A 41 -22.18 -35.18 6.81
N LEU A 42 -21.01 -35.83 6.68
CA LEU A 42 -20.53 -37.22 6.58
C LEU A 42 -19.06 -37.23 7.06
N ALA A 43 -18.59 -38.15 7.91
CA ALA A 43 -18.22 -39.55 7.63
C ALA A 43 -17.08 -39.75 6.60
N SER A 44 -15.88 -39.98 7.16
CA SER A 44 -14.91 -41.03 6.82
C SER A 44 -14.34 -41.16 5.40
N SER A 45 -13.03 -40.92 5.29
CA SER A 45 -12.07 -41.80 4.59
C SER A 45 -10.65 -41.42 5.00
N ALA A 46 -10.07 -42.23 5.91
CA ALA A 46 -8.67 -42.18 6.29
C ALA A 46 -7.85 -43.02 5.29
N THR A 47 -7.01 -42.35 4.50
CA THR A 47 -5.99 -43.02 3.69
C THR A 47 -4.63 -42.57 4.18
N THR A 48 -4.05 -43.34 5.10
CA THR A 48 -2.72 -43.15 5.68
C THR A 48 -1.68 -43.61 4.65
N VAL A 49 -1.04 -42.66 3.96
CA VAL A 49 0.18 -42.93 3.18
C VAL A 49 1.37 -42.44 3.99
N ALA A 50 2.08 -43.39 4.63
CA ALA A 50 3.32 -43.12 5.34
C ALA A 50 4.47 -42.94 4.32
N ILE A 51 4.79 -41.70 3.98
CA ILE A 51 5.99 -41.35 3.21
C ILE A 51 7.07 -40.90 4.21
N THR A 52 7.97 -41.81 4.57
CA THR A 52 9.18 -41.51 5.36
C THR A 52 10.21 -40.84 4.46
N LEU A 53 10.11 -39.52 4.32
CA LEU A 53 11.16 -38.69 3.74
C LEU A 53 12.23 -38.41 4.80
N THR A 54 13.31 -39.19 4.76
CA THR A 54 14.55 -38.92 5.49
C THR A 54 15.23 -37.70 4.89
N CYS A 55 14.79 -36.50 5.28
CA CYS A 55 15.50 -35.26 5.01
C CYS A 55 16.75 -35.20 5.90
N SER A 56 17.92 -35.40 5.30
CA SER A 56 19.20 -35.03 5.90
C SER A 56 19.18 -33.53 6.20
N ALA A 57 19.05 -33.18 7.48
CA ALA A 57 19.16 -31.81 7.95
C ALA A 57 20.58 -31.31 7.67
N ARG A 58 20.75 -30.57 6.57
CA ARG A 58 21.94 -29.71 6.40
C ARG A 58 21.84 -28.64 7.46
N ILE A 59 22.70 -28.75 8.48
CA ILE A 59 22.94 -27.72 9.47
C ILE A 59 23.58 -26.54 8.71
N ALA A 60 22.74 -25.67 8.17
CA ALA A 60 23.18 -24.39 7.64
C ALA A 60 23.55 -23.52 8.84
N HIS A 61 24.85 -23.32 9.05
CA HIS A 61 25.36 -22.29 9.94
C HIS A 61 24.93 -20.92 9.39
N ALA A 62 23.76 -20.46 9.83
CA ALA A 62 23.28 -19.11 9.55
C ALA A 62 24.24 -18.14 10.21
N LYS A 63 24.95 -17.36 9.37
CA LYS A 63 25.80 -16.25 9.78
C LYS A 63 25.00 -15.37 10.75
N GLU A 64 25.51 -15.25 11.97
CA GLU A 64 24.92 -14.48 13.06
C GLU A 64 24.55 -13.09 12.52
N ALA A 65 23.25 -12.83 12.42
CA ALA A 65 22.74 -11.59 11.87
C ALA A 65 23.25 -10.43 12.74
N PRO A 66 23.59 -9.27 12.14
CA PRO A 66 24.04 -8.10 12.89
C PRO A 66 23.06 -7.81 14.01
N ALA A 67 23.60 -7.41 15.17
CA ALA A 67 22.88 -7.14 16.41
C ALA A 67 21.49 -6.57 16.12
N THR A 68 20.46 -7.40 16.33
CA THR A 68 19.07 -7.09 16.02
C THR A 68 18.71 -5.79 16.74
N GLN A 69 18.53 -4.71 15.98
CA GLN A 69 17.92 -3.48 16.49
C GLN A 69 16.71 -3.86 17.33
N SER A 70 16.61 -3.28 18.54
CA SER A 70 15.53 -3.63 19.45
C SER A 70 14.19 -3.34 18.77
N ASP A 71 13.22 -4.26 18.90
CA ASP A 71 11.90 -4.07 18.28
C ASP A 71 11.25 -2.74 18.69
N VAL A 72 11.55 -2.26 19.90
CA VAL A 72 11.10 -0.95 20.42
C VAL A 72 11.69 0.20 19.60
N THR A 73 12.98 0.17 19.28
CA THR A 73 13.63 1.20 18.46
C THR A 73 13.00 1.26 17.07
N ILE A 74 12.72 0.11 16.46
CA ILE A 74 12.06 0.04 15.15
C ILE A 74 10.65 0.63 15.21
N LEU A 75 9.91 0.40 16.31
CA LEU A 75 8.58 0.99 16.52
C LEU A 75 8.65 2.51 16.72
N GLN A 76 9.70 3.02 17.39
CA GLN A 76 9.94 4.47 17.54
C GLN A 76 10.26 5.10 16.18
N GLU A 77 11.21 4.54 15.42
CA GLU A 77 11.53 4.98 14.06
C GLU A 77 10.29 4.99 13.16
N ALA A 78 9.42 3.99 13.31
CA ALA A 78 8.14 3.93 12.63
C ALA A 78 7.21 5.11 12.96
N THR A 79 7.10 5.51 14.23
CA THR A 79 6.29 6.70 14.62
C THR A 79 6.87 8.01 14.08
N GLU A 80 8.20 8.13 14.03
CA GLU A 80 8.88 9.29 13.46
C GLU A 80 8.65 9.36 11.95
N ALA A 81 8.77 8.23 11.26
CA ALA A 81 8.50 8.12 9.84
C ALA A 81 7.04 8.47 9.49
N LEU A 82 6.07 8.02 10.29
CA LEU A 82 4.67 8.43 10.14
C LEU A 82 4.45 9.93 10.38
N SER A 83 5.10 10.48 11.40
CA SER A 83 5.02 11.92 11.70
C SER A 83 5.62 12.75 10.56
N SER A 84 6.73 12.30 9.98
CA SER A 84 7.37 12.90 8.80
C SER A 84 6.48 12.80 7.54
N LEU A 85 5.81 11.66 7.34
CA LEU A 85 4.84 11.50 6.25
C LEU A 85 3.68 12.50 6.40
N LEU A 86 3.10 12.62 7.60
CA LEU A 86 1.99 13.54 7.86
C LEU A 86 2.40 15.01 7.70
N GLY A 87 3.63 15.37 8.09
CA GLY A 87 4.19 16.71 7.89
C GLY A 87 4.51 17.05 6.43
N ASN A 88 4.77 16.03 5.60
CA ASN A 88 5.07 16.17 4.17
C ASN A 88 3.98 15.61 3.27
N TRP A 89 2.73 15.54 3.76
CA TRP A 89 1.64 14.82 3.11
C TRP A 89 1.42 15.24 1.65
N GLU A 90 1.40 16.54 1.38
CA GLU A 90 1.21 17.07 0.02
C GLU A 90 2.32 16.60 -0.93
N ARG A 91 3.59 16.65 -0.50
CA ARG A 91 4.72 16.19 -1.33
C ARG A 91 4.72 14.68 -1.52
N ALA A 92 4.29 13.93 -0.51
CA ALA A 92 4.23 12.46 -0.58
C ALA A 92 3.07 11.95 -1.44
N THR A 93 2.02 12.76 -1.64
CA THR A 93 0.82 12.37 -2.38
C THR A 93 0.75 12.98 -3.78
N ILE A 94 1.62 13.92 -4.12
CA ILE A 94 1.65 14.56 -5.44
C ILE A 94 2.88 14.06 -6.20
N ASP A 95 2.64 13.31 -7.27
CA ASP A 95 3.67 12.87 -8.22
C ASP A 95 3.62 13.77 -9.44
N CYS A 96 4.66 14.58 -9.61
CA CYS A 96 4.78 15.51 -10.72
C CYS A 96 5.72 14.94 -11.78
N THR A 97 5.14 14.52 -12.89
CA THR A 97 5.88 14.15 -14.08
C THR A 97 6.06 15.37 -14.98
N TYR A 98 7.29 15.65 -15.39
CA TYR A 98 7.52 16.54 -16.51
C TYR A 98 6.93 15.85 -17.74
N ALA A 99 6.00 16.49 -18.42
CA ALA A 99 5.30 15.87 -19.53
C ALA A 99 6.34 15.40 -20.58
N ASP A 100 6.43 14.08 -20.78
CA ASP A 100 7.20 13.52 -21.88
C ASP A 100 6.56 14.02 -23.17
N VAL A 101 7.32 14.80 -23.95
CA VAL A 101 6.90 15.27 -25.26
C VAL A 101 6.49 14.04 -26.09
N PRO A 102 5.22 13.93 -26.54
CA PRO A 102 4.74 12.75 -27.25
C PRO A 102 5.72 12.38 -28.37
N ARG A 103 6.22 11.15 -28.36
CA ARG A 103 7.26 10.73 -29.31
C ARG A 103 6.81 10.82 -30.77
N GLU A 104 5.51 10.73 -31.01
CA GLU A 104 4.85 10.93 -32.31
C GLU A 104 5.03 12.37 -32.85
N LEU A 105 5.18 13.34 -31.94
CA LEU A 105 5.56 14.72 -32.23
C LEU A 105 7.09 14.87 -32.39
N LEU A 106 7.89 13.81 -32.27
CA LEU A 106 9.33 13.83 -32.55
C LEU A 106 9.68 13.08 -33.86
N GLU A 107 8.71 12.44 -34.50
CA GLU A 107 8.91 11.78 -35.79
C GLU A 107 8.98 12.83 -36.92
N ALA A 108 10.06 12.79 -37.70
CA ALA A 108 10.48 13.82 -38.66
C ALA A 108 9.46 14.18 -39.77
N LYS A 109 8.32 13.50 -39.85
CA LYS A 109 7.30 13.68 -40.88
C LYS A 109 6.28 14.80 -40.59
N ASN A 110 6.26 15.34 -39.37
CA ASN A 110 5.30 16.39 -38.96
C ASN A 110 5.98 17.71 -38.56
N LYS A 111 7.14 18.03 -39.15
CA LYS A 111 7.94 19.22 -38.77
C LYS A 111 7.15 20.54 -38.83
N GLU A 112 6.24 20.70 -39.79
CA GLU A 112 5.44 21.92 -39.93
C GLU A 112 4.34 22.02 -38.86
N LYS A 113 3.60 20.92 -38.60
CA LYS A 113 2.63 20.87 -37.50
C LYS A 113 3.28 21.02 -36.12
N LEU A 114 4.55 20.61 -36.01
CA LEU A 114 5.35 20.82 -34.81
C LEU A 114 5.73 22.27 -34.62
N LEU A 115 6.08 22.99 -35.67
CA LEU A 115 6.38 24.41 -35.58
C LEU A 115 5.13 25.22 -35.27
N GLU A 116 3.98 24.85 -35.83
CA GLU A 116 2.71 25.50 -35.54
C GLU A 116 2.28 25.27 -34.08
N LYS A 117 2.26 24.00 -33.63
CA LYS A 117 1.94 23.69 -32.22
C LYS A 117 3.00 24.17 -31.24
N ALA A 118 4.29 24.12 -31.56
CA ALA A 118 5.35 24.64 -30.68
C ALA A 118 5.46 26.17 -30.71
N SER A 119 4.75 26.86 -31.61
CA SER A 119 4.58 28.31 -31.56
C SER A 119 3.34 28.70 -30.74
N GLU A 120 2.27 27.90 -30.78
CA GLU A 120 1.04 28.12 -30.02
C GLU A 120 1.17 27.66 -28.55
N PHE A 121 1.84 26.53 -28.32
CA PHE A 121 2.45 26.21 -27.05
C PHE A 121 3.82 26.89 -27.03
N ALA A 122 3.99 28.00 -26.30
CA ALA A 122 5.30 28.59 -26.00
C ALA A 122 6.19 27.61 -25.15
N LEU A 123 6.53 26.48 -25.75
CA LEU A 123 7.12 25.26 -25.20
C LEU A 123 8.66 25.33 -25.17
N PHE A 124 9.24 26.51 -25.41
CA PHE A 124 10.68 26.74 -25.37
C PHE A 124 11.10 28.04 -24.67
N ASP A 125 10.19 28.71 -23.96
CA ASP A 125 10.68 29.56 -22.89
C ASP A 125 11.27 28.62 -21.84
N LYS A 126 12.61 28.64 -21.71
CA LYS A 126 13.43 27.69 -20.94
C LYS A 126 13.05 27.59 -19.45
N SER A 127 12.07 28.39 -19.02
CA SER A 127 11.50 28.56 -17.70
C SER A 127 10.18 27.82 -17.47
N THR A 128 9.47 27.33 -18.49
CA THR A 128 8.10 26.77 -18.35
C THR A 128 7.98 25.36 -18.93
N SER A 129 8.74 24.40 -18.41
CA SER A 129 8.42 22.99 -18.64
C SER A 129 7.01 22.71 -18.11
N VAL A 130 6.10 22.20 -18.94
CA VAL A 130 4.75 21.82 -18.50
C VAL A 130 4.88 20.62 -17.55
N VAL A 131 4.80 20.91 -16.25
CA VAL A 131 4.80 19.89 -15.20
C VAL A 131 3.36 19.45 -14.98
N SER A 132 3.09 18.20 -15.31
CA SER A 132 1.80 17.55 -15.07
C SER A 132 1.89 16.83 -13.73
N CYS A 133 1.13 17.29 -12.75
CA CYS A 133 1.07 16.66 -11.44
C CYS A 133 -0.19 15.80 -11.32
N LYS A 134 -0.03 14.63 -10.71
CA LYS A 134 -1.10 13.69 -10.41
C LYS A 134 -1.04 13.32 -8.93
N ARG A 135 -2.20 13.14 -8.31
CA ARG A 135 -2.24 12.56 -6.97
C ARG A 135 -2.07 11.05 -7.00
N THR A 136 -1.22 10.55 -6.10
CA THR A 136 -0.91 9.14 -5.92
C THR A 136 -0.99 8.75 -4.46
N ASN A 137 -1.50 7.55 -4.21
CA ASN A 137 -1.54 6.89 -2.91
C ASN A 137 -0.35 5.94 -2.71
N ARG A 138 0.54 5.80 -3.69
CA ARG A 138 1.58 4.77 -3.70
C ARG A 138 2.55 4.91 -2.53
N ILE A 139 3.08 6.12 -2.33
CA ILE A 139 4.03 6.39 -1.24
C ILE A 139 3.35 6.18 0.11
N VAL A 140 2.11 6.65 0.29
CA VAL A 140 1.32 6.44 1.51
C VAL A 140 1.18 4.95 1.83
N ARG A 141 0.80 4.13 0.83
CA ARG A 141 0.65 2.68 0.97
C ARG A 141 1.97 1.98 1.32
N ASP A 142 3.08 2.42 0.71
CA ASP A 142 4.41 1.94 1.04
C ASP A 142 4.78 2.32 2.48
N TYR A 143 4.48 3.54 2.96
CA TYR A 143 4.81 3.93 4.33
C TYR A 143 4.05 3.14 5.40
N ILE A 144 2.75 2.89 5.18
CA ILE A 144 1.91 2.14 6.13
C ILE A 144 2.10 0.62 6.08
N GLY A 145 3.00 0.11 5.21
CA GLY A 145 3.30 -1.32 5.13
C GLY A 145 2.34 -2.14 4.27
N ALA A 146 1.34 -1.53 3.63
CA ALA A 146 0.31 -2.23 2.87
C ALA A 146 0.85 -2.97 1.63
N THR A 147 2.01 -2.56 1.12
CA THR A 147 2.70 -3.20 -0.03
C THR A 147 3.81 -4.16 0.40
N GLY A 148 3.99 -4.38 1.71
CA GLY A 148 5.13 -5.14 2.26
C GLY A 148 6.46 -4.38 2.23
N LYS A 149 6.44 -3.08 1.92
CA LYS A 149 7.59 -2.17 2.01
C LYS A 149 7.32 -1.13 3.10
N GLY A 150 8.38 -0.45 3.57
CA GLY A 150 8.27 0.69 4.49
C GLY A 150 8.41 0.36 5.98
N PRO A 151 8.35 1.40 6.83
CA PRO A 151 8.69 1.32 8.25
C PRO A 151 7.66 0.55 9.09
N LEU A 152 6.38 0.55 8.68
CA LEU A 152 5.32 -0.14 9.43
C LEU A 152 5.20 -1.64 9.13
N VAL A 153 6.06 -2.20 8.26
CA VAL A 153 5.97 -3.61 7.89
C VAL A 153 6.17 -4.50 9.11
N GLY A 154 5.11 -5.21 9.48
CA GLY A 154 5.09 -6.10 10.63
C GLY A 154 5.07 -5.39 11.98
N ALA A 155 4.74 -4.09 12.05
CA ALA A 155 4.63 -3.35 13.30
C ALA A 155 3.65 -4.03 14.28
N GLU A 156 2.47 -4.45 13.81
CA GLU A 156 1.48 -5.19 14.62
C GLU A 156 2.07 -6.47 15.21
N LYS A 157 2.79 -7.25 14.40
CA LYS A 157 3.43 -8.49 14.85
C LYS A 157 4.53 -8.21 15.88
N ARG A 158 5.26 -7.11 15.73
CA ARG A 158 6.33 -6.70 16.65
C ARG A 158 5.78 -6.27 18.00
N LEU A 159 4.68 -5.51 18.03
CA LEU A 159 3.98 -5.11 19.26
C LEU A 159 3.57 -6.35 20.08
N LEU A 160 3.09 -7.40 19.41
CA LEU A 160 2.66 -8.63 20.09
C LEU A 160 3.80 -9.59 20.49
N LYS A 161 5.08 -9.25 20.22
CA LYS A 161 6.18 -10.13 20.61
C LYS A 161 6.42 -10.07 22.12
N LYS A 162 6.75 -11.22 22.71
CA LYS A 162 7.02 -11.37 24.15
C LYS A 162 8.07 -10.39 24.68
N ASN A 163 9.16 -10.18 23.94
CA ASN A 163 10.25 -9.26 24.31
C ASN A 163 9.83 -7.78 24.36
N VAL A 164 8.75 -7.41 23.65
CA VAL A 164 8.18 -6.06 23.69
C VAL A 164 7.19 -5.96 24.85
N VAL A 165 6.31 -6.95 25.01
CA VAL A 165 5.32 -7.00 26.11
C VAL A 165 6.00 -7.06 27.49
N GLU A 166 7.12 -7.76 27.64
CA GLU A 166 7.90 -7.80 28.89
C GLU A 166 8.47 -6.44 29.32
N LYS A 167 8.53 -5.46 28.40
CA LYS A 167 8.97 -4.08 28.70
C LYS A 167 7.83 -3.15 29.10
N VAL A 168 6.58 -3.57 28.90
CA VAL A 168 5.39 -2.81 29.30
C VAL A 168 5.27 -2.86 30.82
N ASP A 169 4.80 -1.77 31.42
CA ASP A 169 4.54 -1.75 32.85
C ASP A 169 3.36 -2.70 33.21
N PRO A 170 3.52 -3.71 34.10
CA PRO A 170 2.51 -4.69 34.51
C PRO A 170 1.18 -4.07 34.94
N ASP A 171 1.19 -2.86 35.50
CA ASP A 171 -0.02 -2.17 35.95
C ASP A 171 -0.79 -1.52 34.78
N SER A 172 -0.18 -1.44 33.58
CA SER A 172 -0.75 -0.80 32.38
C SER A 172 -0.89 -1.76 31.18
N VAL A 173 -0.76 -3.06 31.39
CA VAL A 173 -0.80 -4.07 30.31
C VAL A 173 -2.14 -4.05 29.56
N ASP A 174 -3.25 -3.86 30.27
CA ASP A 174 -4.58 -3.78 29.65
C ASP A 174 -4.72 -2.55 28.76
N GLU A 175 -4.18 -1.41 29.20
CA GLU A 175 -4.16 -0.17 28.40
C GLU A 175 -3.29 -0.34 27.15
N TYR A 176 -2.16 -1.02 27.28
CA TYR A 176 -1.27 -1.34 26.16
C TYR A 176 -2.00 -2.16 25.10
N PHE A 177 -2.67 -3.25 25.46
CA PHE A 177 -3.40 -4.07 24.49
C PHE A 177 -4.57 -3.32 23.84
N SER A 178 -5.28 -2.48 24.60
CA SER A 178 -6.32 -1.60 24.07
C SER A 178 -5.77 -0.60 23.03
N ALA A 179 -4.59 -0.01 23.30
CA ALA A 179 -3.91 0.87 22.36
C ALA A 179 -3.43 0.12 21.11
N VAL A 180 -2.89 -1.10 21.25
CA VAL A 180 -2.44 -1.94 20.14
C VAL A 180 -3.63 -2.37 19.25
N GLU A 181 -4.77 -2.71 19.85
CA GLU A 181 -6.00 -3.03 19.10
C GLU A 181 -6.50 -1.80 18.33
N SER A 182 -6.58 -0.65 18.99
CA SER A 182 -7.00 0.62 18.37
C SER A 182 -6.08 1.01 17.21
N PHE A 183 -4.76 0.82 17.38
CA PHE A 183 -3.77 0.99 16.32
C PHE A 183 -4.05 0.09 15.13
N SER A 184 -4.28 -1.21 15.35
CA SER A 184 -4.56 -2.18 14.28
C SER A 184 -5.85 -1.85 13.51
N GLN A 185 -6.91 -1.45 14.23
CA GLN A 185 -8.17 -1.00 13.63
C GLN A 185 -7.97 0.26 12.77
N ALA A 186 -7.27 1.27 13.28
CA ALA A 186 -6.98 2.51 12.56
C ALA A 186 -6.10 2.27 11.33
N LEU A 187 -5.05 1.44 11.45
CA LEU A 187 -4.16 1.09 10.34
C LEU A 187 -4.89 0.30 9.25
N SER A 188 -5.78 -0.61 9.63
CA SER A 188 -6.64 -1.35 8.69
C SER A 188 -7.57 -0.40 7.94
N ARG A 189 -8.17 0.57 8.63
CA ARG A 189 -9.00 1.62 8.02
C ARG A 189 -8.19 2.47 7.04
N ALA A 190 -7.00 2.93 7.42
CA ALA A 190 -6.09 3.67 6.55
C ALA A 190 -5.69 2.86 5.30
N THR A 191 -5.44 1.56 5.46
CA THR A 191 -5.11 0.66 4.33
C THR A 191 -6.27 0.54 3.36
N SER A 192 -7.51 0.38 3.86
CA SER A 192 -8.70 0.32 3.02
C SER A 192 -8.96 1.64 2.29
N LEU A 193 -8.94 2.77 3.01
CA LEU A 193 -9.20 4.10 2.44
C LEU A 193 -8.15 4.48 1.40
N SER A 194 -6.87 4.21 1.69
CA SER A 194 -5.80 4.46 0.72
C SER A 194 -5.94 3.58 -0.51
N TYR A 195 -6.38 2.31 -0.40
CA TYR A 195 -6.69 1.48 -1.58
C TYR A 195 -7.80 2.11 -2.43
N THR A 196 -8.92 2.45 -1.81
CA THR A 196 -10.06 3.07 -2.47
C THR A 196 -9.65 4.36 -3.18
N ALA A 197 -8.85 5.23 -2.54
CA ALA A 197 -8.33 6.45 -3.15
C ALA A 197 -7.54 6.23 -4.44
N GLY A 198 -6.87 5.07 -4.61
CA GLY A 198 -6.14 4.75 -5.84
C GLY A 198 -6.98 4.17 -6.97
N VAL A 199 -8.20 3.69 -6.67
CA VAL A 199 -9.04 2.96 -7.63
C VAL A 199 -10.30 3.74 -7.99
N SER A 200 -10.90 4.48 -7.05
CA SER A 200 -12.19 5.14 -7.21
C SER A 200 -12.17 6.66 -7.23
N ASP A 201 -11.11 7.31 -6.73
CA ASP A 201 -11.06 8.78 -6.75
C ASP A 201 -10.67 9.24 -8.16
N PHE A 202 -11.63 9.83 -8.88
CA PHE A 202 -11.41 10.47 -10.17
C PHE A 202 -10.36 11.61 -10.09
N ASP A 203 -10.13 12.15 -8.90
CA ASP A 203 -9.05 13.11 -8.62
C ASP A 203 -7.65 12.52 -8.88
N SER A 204 -7.49 11.20 -8.81
CA SER A 204 -6.25 10.54 -9.20
C SER A 204 -6.06 10.46 -10.72
N VAL A 205 -7.09 10.70 -11.52
CA VAL A 205 -7.03 10.65 -12.99
C VAL A 205 -6.80 12.03 -13.60
N ASN A 206 -7.22 13.09 -12.90
CA ASN A 206 -7.05 14.46 -13.35
C ASN A 206 -5.62 14.95 -13.09
N ASN A 207 -4.94 15.33 -14.16
CA ASN A 207 -3.67 16.03 -14.09
C ASN A 207 -3.94 17.52 -13.80
N PHE A 208 -3.15 18.11 -12.91
CA PHE A 208 -3.23 19.53 -12.59
C PHE A 208 -1.88 20.22 -12.81
N ALA A 209 -1.92 21.53 -13.05
CA ALA A 209 -0.74 22.35 -13.20
C ALA A 209 -0.04 22.52 -11.83
N LYS A 210 1.29 22.46 -11.82
CA LYS A 210 2.08 22.67 -10.61
C LYS A 210 1.78 24.05 -10.00
N GLY A 211 1.29 24.07 -8.77
CA GLY A 211 0.97 25.29 -8.02
C GLY A 211 -0.52 25.61 -7.93
N ASP A 212 -1.38 24.92 -8.69
CA ASP A 212 -2.84 25.01 -8.53
C ASP A 212 -3.32 24.04 -7.45
N ASN A 213 -3.20 24.46 -6.19
CA ASN A 213 -3.61 23.67 -5.03
C ASN A 213 -5.08 23.88 -4.64
N THR A 214 -5.79 24.83 -5.27
CA THR A 214 -7.09 25.32 -4.80
C THR A 214 -8.23 24.34 -5.06
N SER A 215 -8.11 23.47 -6.07
CA SER A 215 -9.11 22.47 -6.45
C SER A 215 -8.92 21.12 -5.74
N LEU A 216 -7.89 20.99 -4.90
CA LEU A 216 -7.37 19.70 -4.46
C LEU A 216 -7.71 19.38 -2.99
N SER A 217 -8.23 20.31 -2.20
CA SER A 217 -8.45 20.12 -0.76
C SER A 217 -9.92 19.88 -0.42
N GLY A 218 -10.57 18.95 -1.12
CA GLY A 218 -11.86 18.45 -0.68
C GLY A 218 -11.68 17.59 0.58
N ASP A 219 -12.12 18.09 1.74
CA ASP A 219 -12.12 17.38 3.03
C ASP A 219 -12.81 16.00 3.01
N GLY A 220 -13.55 15.72 1.94
CA GLY A 220 -14.25 14.45 1.70
C GLY A 220 -13.47 13.38 0.93
N SER A 221 -12.28 13.66 0.39
CA SER A 221 -11.54 12.67 -0.42
C SER A 221 -11.16 11.44 0.41
N ASN A 222 -11.13 10.25 -0.20
CA ASN A 222 -10.73 9.03 0.50
C ASN A 222 -9.27 9.11 0.98
N LEU A 223 -8.44 9.86 0.25
CA LEU A 223 -7.05 10.09 0.63
C LEU A 223 -6.94 10.94 1.90
N GLU A 224 -7.76 11.98 2.06
CA GLU A 224 -7.76 12.80 3.29
C GLU A 224 -8.36 12.03 4.48
N GLN A 225 -9.36 11.19 4.25
CA GLN A 225 -9.85 10.28 5.29
C GLN A 225 -8.76 9.26 5.68
N ALA A 226 -7.97 8.77 4.72
CA ALA A 226 -6.83 7.91 5.00
C ALA A 226 -5.78 8.65 5.85
N ARG A 227 -5.52 9.94 5.57
CA ARG A 227 -4.63 10.79 6.38
C ARG A 227 -5.06 10.82 7.85
N LYS A 228 -6.35 11.08 8.11
CA LYS A 228 -6.91 11.11 9.47
C LYS A 228 -6.77 9.76 10.17
N ALA A 229 -7.05 8.66 9.47
CA ALA A 229 -6.86 7.32 10.02
C ALA A 229 -5.38 7.01 10.32
N ILE A 230 -4.43 7.53 9.53
CA ILE A 230 -2.98 7.40 9.79
C ILE A 230 -2.59 8.23 11.01
N GLU A 231 -3.16 9.42 11.19
CA GLU A 231 -2.94 10.25 12.37
C GLU A 231 -3.44 9.56 13.64
N GLU A 232 -4.65 8.98 13.62
CA GLU A 232 -5.19 8.13 14.68
C GLU A 232 -4.25 6.96 14.99
N ALA A 233 -3.82 6.22 13.96
CA ALA A 233 -2.88 5.11 14.13
C ALA A 233 -1.55 5.56 14.76
N ASN A 234 -0.98 6.69 14.33
CA ASN A 234 0.25 7.23 14.90
C ASN A 234 0.07 7.63 16.37
N SER A 235 -1.09 8.21 16.72
CA SER A 235 -1.44 8.56 18.10
C SER A 235 -1.52 7.33 19.00
N PHE A 236 -2.23 6.28 18.56
CA PHE A 236 -2.31 5.02 19.32
C PHE A 236 -0.96 4.31 19.44
N LEU A 237 -0.13 4.34 18.40
CA LEU A 237 1.21 3.76 18.44
C LEU A 237 2.12 4.51 19.43
N LYS A 238 2.09 5.85 19.43
CA LYS A 238 2.82 6.67 20.41
C LYS A 238 2.34 6.40 21.83
N ARG A 239 1.02 6.25 22.03
CA ARG A 239 0.45 5.86 23.33
C ARG A 239 0.98 4.50 23.79
N ALA A 240 0.95 3.48 22.92
CA ALA A 240 1.48 2.16 23.24
C ALA A 240 2.98 2.20 23.62
N ILE A 241 3.79 3.01 22.92
CA ILE A 241 5.23 3.18 23.22
C ILE A 241 5.45 3.92 24.55
N SER A 242 4.58 4.88 24.91
CA SER A 242 4.70 5.63 26.16
C SER A 242 4.48 4.79 27.43
N LEU A 243 3.89 3.59 27.29
CA LEU A 243 3.68 2.63 28.37
C LEU A 243 4.88 1.70 28.62
N PHE A 244 5.96 1.85 27.84
CA PHE A 244 7.20 1.12 28.10
C PHE A 244 7.93 1.72 29.30
N ARG A 245 8.46 0.85 30.16
CA ARG A 245 9.32 1.26 31.26
C ARG A 245 10.60 1.89 30.71
N ALA A 246 10.95 3.06 31.24
CA ALA A 246 12.23 3.72 30.98
C ALA A 246 13.41 2.91 31.54
#